data_AF-A0A967GNU8-F1
#
_entry.id   AF-A0A967GNU8-F1
#
_cell.length_a   1.000
_cell.length_b   1.000
_cell.length_c   1.000
_cell.angle_alpha   90.00
_cell.angle_beta   90.00
_cell.angle_gamma   90.00
#
_symmetry.space_group_name_H-M   'P 1'
#
loop_
_entity.id
_entity.type
_entity.pdbx_description
1 polymer ?
#
loop_
_entity_poly.entity_id
_entity_poly.type
_entity_poly.pdbx_seq_one_letter_code
_entity_poly.pdbx_strand_id
1 'polypeptide(L)' 'MQHQDRVRSASFSPDGSRVLTASVDHTARVWDAQTGQAMGEPI' A
#
# COMPACT_ATOMS: atom_id res chain seq x y z
N MET A 1 9.87 1.53 -4.56
CA MET A 1 8.70 2.37 -4.20
C MET A 1 8.28 2.02 -2.80
N GLN A 2 8.47 2.91 -1.83
CA GLN A 2 8.11 2.68 -0.44
C GLN A 2 7.67 4.00 0.21
N HIS A 3 6.92 3.90 1.31
CA HIS A 3 6.57 5.06 2.10
C HIS A 3 7.82 5.71 2.71
N GLN A 4 7.80 7.03 2.81
CA GLN A 4 8.89 7.83 3.38
C GLN A 4 8.63 8.22 4.84
N ASP A 5 7.45 7.87 5.35
CA ASP A 5 7.05 8.09 6.74
C ASP A 5 6.14 6.94 7.23
N ARG A 6 5.68 7.02 8.47
CA ARG A 6 4.87 6.02 9.15
C ARG A 6 3.61 5.70 8.37
N VAL A 7 3.41 4.41 8.11
CA VAL A 7 2.11 3.89 7.68
C VAL A 7 1.14 4.01 8.86
N ARG A 8 -0.01 4.66 8.62
CA ARG A 8 -1.07 4.85 9.61
C ARG A 8 -2.20 3.83 9.48
N SER A 9 -2.41 3.30 8.29
CA SER A 9 -3.48 2.35 8.03
C SER A 9 -3.09 1.37 6.92
N ALA A 10 -3.62 0.17 7.01
CA ALA A 10 -3.53 -0.86 5.98
C ALA A 10 -4.87 -1.61 5.86
N SER A 11 -5.28 -1.94 4.65
CA SER A 11 -6.48 -2.74 4.39
C SER A 11 -6.22 -3.74 3.27
N PHE A 12 -6.70 -4.96 3.44
CA PHE A 12 -6.72 -5.96 2.38
C PHE A 12 -7.91 -5.75 1.44
N SER A 13 -7.76 -6.14 0.18
CA SER A 13 -8.90 -6.33 -0.72
C SER A 13 -9.73 -7.55 -0.28
N PRO A 14 -11.02 -7.63 -0.65
CA PRO A 14 -11.89 -8.74 -0.23
C PRO A 14 -11.40 -10.13 -0.68
N ASP A 15 -10.73 -10.20 -1.82
CA ASP A 15 -10.12 -11.42 -2.37
C ASP A 15 -8.71 -11.70 -1.81
N GLY A 16 -8.18 -10.81 -0.96
CA GLY A 16 -6.85 -10.92 -0.37
C GLY A 16 -5.69 -10.74 -1.34
N SER A 17 -5.93 -10.38 -2.60
CA SER A 17 -4.86 -10.25 -3.61
C SER A 17 -4.05 -8.96 -3.46
N ARG A 18 -4.60 -7.94 -2.79
CA ARG A 18 -3.98 -6.61 -2.67
C ARG A 18 -4.02 -6.07 -1.25
N VAL A 19 -3.07 -5.19 -0.96
CA VAL A 19 -3.05 -4.36 0.25
C VAL A 19 -3.02 -2.89 -0.16
N LEU A 20 -3.88 -2.07 0.43
CA LEU A 20 -3.79 -0.61 0.39
C LEU A 20 -3.15 -0.13 1.68
N THR A 21 -2.11 0.71 1.59
CA THR A 21 -1.52 1.39 2.75
C THR A 21 -1.64 2.89 2.60
N ALA A 22 -1.89 3.58 3.72
CA ALA A 22 -1.90 5.04 3.79
C ALA A 22 -0.89 5.54 4.83
N SER A 23 -0.12 6.56 4.47
CA SER A 23 1.03 7.02 5.26
C SER A 23 0.93 8.49 5.66
N VAL A 24 1.77 8.89 6.61
CA VAL A 24 1.99 10.30 6.96
C VAL A 24 2.70 11.05 5.81
N ASP A 25 3.38 10.36 4.90
CA ASP A 25 4.03 10.95 3.72
C ASP A 25 3.05 11.49 2.66
N HIS A 26 1.77 11.62 3.01
CA HIS A 26 0.67 12.09 2.18
C HIS A 26 0.39 11.24 0.95
N THR A 27 0.84 9.99 0.91
CA THR A 27 0.53 9.06 -0.17
C THR A 27 -0.24 7.84 0.31
N ALA A 28 -1.03 7.28 -0.61
CA ALA A 28 -1.52 5.92 -0.52
C ALA A 28 -0.85 5.05 -1.59
N ARG A 29 -0.59 3.78 -1.25
CA ARG A 29 0.08 2.81 -2.15
C ARG A 29 -0.67 1.49 -2.15
N VAL A 30 -0.75 0.88 -3.32
CA VAL A 30 -1.30 -0.48 -3.48
C VAL A 30 -0.15 -1.45 -3.65
N TRP A 31 -0.29 -2.62 -3.05
CA TRP A 31 0.69 -3.70 -3.09
C TRP A 31 0.01 -4.98 -3.53
N ASP A 32 0.74 -5.80 -4.27
CA ASP A 32 0.41 -7.20 -4.45
C ASP A 32 0.68 -7.96 -3.15
N ALA A 33 -0.34 -8.62 -2.60
CA ALA A 33 -0.25 -9.25 -1.29
C ALA A 33 0.61 -10.53 -1.29
N GLN A 34 0.77 -11.18 -2.45
CA GLN A 34 1.53 -12.43 -2.57
C GLN A 34 3.03 -12.17 -2.72
N THR A 35 3.39 -11.14 -3.48
CA THR A 35 4.77 -10.83 -3.84
C THR A 35 5.36 -9.67 -3.05
N GLY A 36 4.52 -8.87 -2.38
CA GLY A 36 4.93 -7.64 -1.69
C GLY A 36 5.35 -6.51 -2.62
N GLN A 37 5.11 -6.65 -3.93
CA GLN A 37 5.49 -5.64 -4.92
C GLN A 37 4.51 -4.48 -4.95
N ALA A 38 5.02 -3.25 -5.02
CA ALA A 38 4.20 -2.07 -5.20
C ALA A 38 3.55 -2.06 -6.59
N MET A 39 2.25 -1.76 -6.63
CA MET A 39 1.45 -1.66 -7.83
C MET A 39 1.14 -0.18 -8.14
N GLY A 40 1.70 0.33 -9.25
CA GLY A 40 1.42 1.68 -9.75
C GLY A 40 2.12 2.81 -8.98
N GLU A 41 1.87 4.06 -9.42
CA GLU A 41 2.35 5.25 -8.72
C GLU A 41 1.52 5.55 -7.46
N PRO A 42 2.10 6.20 -6.45
CA PRO A 42 1.37 6.63 -5.28
C PRO A 42 0.27 7.63 -5.66
N ILE A 43 -0.89 7.51 -5.03
CA ILE A 43 -2.04 8.40 -5.17
C ILE A 43 -2.23 9.29 -3.95
#